data_AF-A0A6I1JYR8-F1
#
_entry.id   AF-A0A6I1JYR8-F1
#
_cell.length_a   1.000
_cell.length_b   1.000
_cell.length_c   1.000
_cell.angle_alpha   90.00
_cell.angle_beta   90.00
_cell.angle_gamma   90.00
#
_symmetry.space_group_name_H-M   'P 1'
#
loop_
_entity.id
_entity.type
_entity.pdbx_description
1 polymer ?
#
loop_
_entity_poly.entity_id
_entity_poly.type
_entity_poly.pdbx_seq_one_letter_code
_entity_poly.pdbx_strand_id
1 'polypeptide(L)'
;MPDAPRILYCHCQYAQVVPPEVKEAVLKKLSDSGVAFDAVADLCEMSARQDPSLKRLADGGPVKIAACFPRAVKWLFHTAKADLPLDTAEVLNMRVQTAEEVCAALFNGAVQPNLPKGKVTGTDAPKADA
;
A
#
# COMPACT_ATOMS: atom_id res chain seq x y z
N MET A 1 22.17 -10.17 3.31
CA MET A 1 22.04 -9.03 2.37
C MET A 1 20.87 -8.20 2.86
N PRO A 2 20.84 -6.87 2.77
CA PRO A 2 19.61 -6.17 3.08
C PRO A 2 18.58 -6.63 2.03
N ASP A 3 17.61 -7.42 2.47
CA ASP A 3 16.56 -7.93 1.59
C ASP A 3 15.86 -6.74 0.95
N ALA A 4 15.65 -6.82 -0.37
CA ALA A 4 14.91 -5.80 -1.10
C ALA A 4 13.54 -5.60 -0.43
N PRO A 5 13.03 -4.36 -0.38
CA PRO A 5 11.75 -4.11 0.26
C PRO A 5 10.67 -4.94 -0.42
N ARG A 6 9.79 -5.54 0.38
CA ARG A 6 8.66 -6.29 -0.15
C ARG A 6 7.71 -5.35 -0.88
N ILE A 7 7.07 -5.86 -1.91
CA ILE A 7 6.05 -5.11 -2.66
C ILE A 7 4.68 -5.68 -2.32
N LEU A 8 3.76 -4.80 -1.95
CA LEU A 8 2.35 -5.11 -1.76
C LEU A 8 1.52 -4.29 -2.74
N TYR A 9 0.66 -4.96 -3.50
CA TYR A 9 -0.24 -4.34 -4.46
C TYR A 9 -1.70 -4.56 -4.06
N CYS A 10 -2.48 -3.47 -4.03
CA CYS A 10 -3.91 -3.49 -3.77
C CYS A 10 -4.71 -3.29 -5.06
N HIS A 11 -5.55 -4.26 -5.43
CA HIS A 11 -6.41 -4.18 -6.62
C HIS A 11 -7.53 -3.14 -6.51
N CYS A 12 -7.88 -2.71 -5.29
CA CYS A 12 -8.97 -1.76 -5.04
C CYS A 12 -10.25 -2.18 -5.78
N GLN A 13 -10.64 -3.44 -5.63
CA GLN A 13 -11.78 -4.04 -6.32
C GLN A 13 -13.12 -3.57 -5.73
N TYR A 14 -13.16 -3.33 -4.42
CA TYR A 14 -14.34 -2.88 -3.69
C TYR A 14 -14.51 -1.36 -3.75
N ALA A 15 -13.52 -0.58 -3.26
CA ALA A 15 -13.67 0.86 -3.14
C ALA A 15 -13.58 1.61 -4.49
N GLN A 16 -12.87 1.03 -5.47
CA GLN A 16 -12.74 1.55 -6.84
C GLN A 16 -12.29 3.02 -6.92
N VAL A 17 -11.50 3.48 -5.95
CA VAL A 17 -11.01 4.87 -5.89
C VAL A 17 -9.72 5.10 -6.68
N VAL A 18 -9.10 4.03 -7.18
CA VAL A 18 -7.90 4.06 -8.03
C VAL A 18 -8.34 3.97 -9.49
N PRO A 19 -7.84 4.85 -10.38
CA PRO A 19 -8.14 4.78 -11.82
C PRO A 19 -7.79 3.39 -12.41
N PRO A 20 -8.71 2.75 -13.16
CA PRO A 20 -8.50 1.42 -13.74
C PRO A 20 -7.20 1.30 -14.55
N GLU A 21 -6.91 2.31 -15.38
CA GLU A 21 -5.73 2.35 -16.23
C GLU A 21 -4.42 2.35 -15.44
N VAL A 22 -4.39 3.01 -14.28
CA VAL A 22 -3.20 3.06 -13.42
C VAL A 22 -2.98 1.70 -12.76
N LYS A 23 -4.01 1.14 -12.13
CA LYS A 23 -3.88 -0.13 -11.40
C LYS A 23 -3.55 -1.29 -12.33
N GLU A 24 -4.18 -1.36 -13.51
CA GLU A 24 -3.89 -2.37 -14.52
C GLU A 24 -2.47 -2.25 -15.07
N ALA A 25 -2.01 -1.04 -15.39
CA ALA A 25 -0.65 -0.83 -15.88
C ALA A 25 0.42 -1.17 -14.82
N VAL A 26 0.19 -0.81 -13.55
CA VAL A 26 1.09 -1.18 -12.44
C VAL A 26 1.15 -2.69 -12.26
N LEU A 27 0.00 -3.36 -12.21
CA LEU A 27 -0.06 -4.82 -12.08
C LEU A 27 0.62 -5.53 -13.25
N LYS A 28 0.40 -5.05 -14.48
CA LYS A 28 1.05 -5.59 -15.67
C LYS A 28 2.56 -5.48 -15.55
N LYS A 29 3.09 -4.31 -15.20
CA LYS A 29 4.54 -4.10 -15.01
C LYS A 29 5.11 -4.96 -13.89
N LEU A 30 4.39 -5.13 -12.78
CA LEU A 30 4.80 -6.04 -11.69
C LEU A 30 4.91 -7.49 -12.20
N SER A 31 3.88 -7.96 -12.89
CA SER A 31 3.82 -9.31 -13.46
C SER A 31 4.95 -9.54 -14.49
N ASP A 32 5.19 -8.56 -15.37
CA ASP A 32 6.25 -8.63 -16.39
C ASP A 32 7.67 -8.54 -15.79
N SER A 33 7.83 -7.93 -14.61
CA SER A 33 9.14 -7.72 -13.98
C SER A 33 9.76 -8.98 -13.38
N GLY A 34 8.95 -9.99 -13.06
CA GLY A 34 9.38 -11.19 -12.34
C GLY A 34 9.81 -10.95 -10.88
N VAL A 35 9.66 -9.73 -10.35
CA VAL A 35 9.93 -9.41 -8.95
C VAL A 35 8.84 -10.03 -8.08
N ALA A 36 9.21 -10.54 -6.90
CA ALA A 36 8.24 -11.05 -5.93
C ALA A 36 7.38 -9.91 -5.36
N PHE A 37 6.07 -10.09 -5.38
CA PHE A 37 5.12 -9.17 -4.76
C PHE A 37 3.90 -9.91 -4.22
N ASP A 38 3.28 -9.36 -3.18
CA ASP A 38 1.99 -9.80 -2.66
C ASP A 38 0.89 -8.97 -3.32
N ALA A 39 -0.13 -9.65 -3.86
CA ALA A 39 -1.32 -8.99 -4.40
C ALA A 39 -2.54 -9.29 -3.54
N VAL A 40 -3.32 -8.27 -3.20
CA VAL A 40 -4.57 -8.40 -2.45
C VAL A 40 -5.72 -7.76 -3.21
N ALA A 41 -6.91 -8.32 -3.09
CA ALA A 41 -8.12 -7.75 -3.68
C ALA A 41 -8.38 -6.35 -3.11
N ASP A 42 -8.49 -6.26 -1.77
CA ASP A 42 -8.90 -5.05 -1.07
C ASP A 42 -8.30 -4.95 0.32
N LEU A 43 -7.38 -4.00 0.52
CA LEU A 43 -6.89 -3.66 1.86
C LEU A 43 -8.02 -3.14 2.76
N CYS A 44 -9.02 -2.47 2.18
CA CYS A 44 -10.16 -1.96 2.94
C CYS A 44 -11.05 -3.08 3.49
N GLU A 45 -11.32 -4.12 2.69
CA GLU A 45 -12.10 -5.29 3.15
C GLU A 45 -11.31 -6.11 4.17
N MET A 46 -10.02 -6.34 3.91
CA MET A 46 -9.13 -7.02 4.87
C MET A 46 -9.09 -6.29 6.22
N SER A 47 -9.06 -4.95 6.21
CA SER A 47 -9.11 -4.16 7.43
C SER A 47 -10.47 -4.26 8.14
N ALA A 48 -11.56 -4.15 7.38
CA ALA A 48 -12.92 -4.26 7.92
C ALA A 48 -13.17 -5.60 8.63
N ARG A 49 -12.58 -6.69 8.13
CA ARG A 49 -12.68 -8.03 8.73
C ARG A 49 -11.58 -8.36 9.75
N GLN A 50 -10.69 -7.41 10.05
CA GLN A 50 -9.51 -7.61 10.91
C GLN A 50 -8.66 -8.81 10.49
N ASP A 51 -8.35 -8.89 9.19
CA ASP A 51 -7.67 -10.04 8.61
C ASP A 51 -6.25 -10.24 9.21
N PRO A 52 -5.93 -11.44 9.74
CA PRO A 52 -4.63 -11.72 10.36
C PRO A 52 -3.45 -11.65 9.38
N SER A 53 -3.68 -11.74 8.07
CA SER A 53 -2.64 -11.54 7.06
C SER A 53 -2.12 -10.11 7.01
N LEU A 54 -2.90 -9.09 7.40
CA LEU A 54 -2.41 -7.70 7.48
C LEU A 54 -1.24 -7.60 8.46
N LYS A 55 -1.28 -8.34 9.57
CA LYS A 55 -0.16 -8.40 10.52
C LYS A 55 1.09 -9.00 9.88
N ARG A 56 0.96 -10.08 9.10
CA ARG A 56 2.09 -10.67 8.36
C ARG A 56 2.67 -9.72 7.31
N LEU A 57 1.79 -8.97 6.64
CA LEU A 57 2.19 -7.95 5.68
C LEU A 57 2.92 -6.78 6.35
N ALA A 58 2.53 -6.37 7.57
CA ALA A 58 3.22 -5.32 8.31
C ALA A 58 4.56 -5.78 8.93
N ASP A 59 4.62 -7.01 9.48
CA ASP A 59 5.77 -7.47 10.29
C ASP A 59 6.99 -7.94 9.47
N GLY A 60 6.84 -8.28 8.20
CA GLY A 60 7.92 -8.89 7.39
C GLY A 60 9.01 -7.93 6.88
N GLY A 61 9.27 -6.82 7.57
CA GLY A 61 10.33 -5.86 7.22
C GLY A 61 9.90 -4.77 6.22
N PRO A 62 10.88 -4.02 5.65
CA PRO A 62 10.61 -2.88 4.78
C PRO A 62 9.65 -3.19 3.65
N VAL A 63 8.68 -2.30 3.40
CA VAL A 63 7.57 -2.56 2.47
C VAL A 63 7.24 -1.33 1.63
N LYS A 64 6.94 -1.59 0.35
CA LYS A 64 6.38 -0.63 -0.60
C LYS A 64 4.99 -1.07 -0.99
N ILE A 65 4.01 -0.19 -0.83
CA ILE A 65 2.60 -0.51 -0.99
C ILE A 65 2.02 0.33 -2.13
N ALA A 66 1.71 -0.29 -3.27
CA ALA A 66 0.94 0.34 -4.35
C ALA A 66 -0.55 0.23 -4.02
N ALA A 67 -1.17 1.34 -3.61
CA ALA A 67 -2.55 1.38 -3.14
C ALA A 67 -3.16 2.77 -3.34
N CYS A 68 -4.08 3.16 -2.45
CA CYS A 68 -4.70 4.47 -2.43
C CYS A 68 -3.83 5.48 -1.65
N PHE A 69 -4.43 6.40 -0.88
CA PHE A 69 -3.70 7.42 -0.14
C PHE A 69 -2.87 6.83 1.02
N PRO A 70 -1.64 7.33 1.28
CA PRO A 70 -0.80 6.89 2.40
C PRO A 70 -1.50 6.93 3.76
N ARG A 71 -2.26 7.99 4.00
CA ARG A 71 -3.06 8.17 5.23
C ARG A 71 -4.14 7.09 5.38
N ALA A 72 -4.85 6.81 4.28
CA ALA A 72 -5.88 5.77 4.25
C ALA A 72 -5.27 4.40 4.55
N VAL A 73 -4.18 4.04 3.88
CA VAL A 73 -3.50 2.76 4.09
C VAL A 73 -3.01 2.62 5.54
N LYS A 74 -2.36 3.65 6.11
CA LYS A 74 -1.98 3.68 7.53
C LYS A 74 -3.18 3.38 8.44
N TRP A 75 -4.31 4.04 8.19
CA TRP A 75 -5.53 3.87 8.99
C TRP A 75 -6.14 2.47 8.88
N LEU A 76 -6.12 1.86 7.68
CA LEU A 76 -6.60 0.50 7.46
C LEU A 76 -5.81 -0.53 8.27
N PHE A 77 -4.48 -0.45 8.23
CA PHE A 77 -3.60 -1.34 8.99
C PHE A 77 -3.74 -1.13 10.50
N HIS A 78 -3.84 0.11 10.97
CA HIS A 78 -4.09 0.40 12.40
C HIS A 78 -5.43 -0.14 12.90
N THR A 79 -6.50 0.02 12.13
CA THR A 79 -7.84 -0.50 12.48
C THR A 79 -7.85 -2.03 12.61
N ALA A 80 -6.99 -2.70 11.86
CA ALA A 80 -6.76 -4.15 11.94
C ALA A 80 -5.73 -4.57 13.01
N LYS A 81 -5.26 -3.65 13.87
CA LYS A 81 -4.21 -3.88 14.87
C LYS A 81 -2.90 -4.40 14.26
N ALA A 82 -2.56 -3.93 13.06
CA ALA A 82 -1.42 -4.35 12.26
C ALA A 82 -0.61 -3.12 11.80
N ASP A 83 -0.23 -2.24 12.73
CA ASP A 83 0.41 -0.96 12.40
C ASP A 83 1.60 -1.11 11.45
N LEU A 84 1.62 -0.30 10.39
CA LEU A 84 2.76 -0.24 9.47
C LEU A 84 3.95 0.47 10.12
N PRO A 85 5.18 0.00 9.87
CA PRO A 85 6.38 0.64 10.42
C PRO A 85 6.61 2.00 9.74
N LEU A 86 6.51 3.09 10.51
CA LEU A 86 6.55 4.46 9.98
C LEU A 86 7.86 4.82 9.29
N ASP A 87 8.97 4.17 9.66
CA ASP A 87 10.31 4.46 9.14
C ASP A 87 10.73 3.52 8.01
N THR A 88 9.95 2.46 7.72
CA THR A 88 10.28 1.45 6.72
C THR A 88 9.10 1.05 5.84
N ALA A 89 8.02 1.84 5.83
CA ALA A 89 6.89 1.67 4.93
C ALA A 89 6.72 2.89 4.02
N GLU A 90 6.55 2.63 2.74
CA GLU A 90 6.25 3.63 1.72
C GLU A 90 4.96 3.24 1.01
N VAL A 91 4.02 4.19 0.90
CA VAL A 91 2.76 3.98 0.18
C VAL A 91 2.78 4.81 -1.10
N LEU A 92 2.72 4.13 -2.24
CA LEU A 92 2.62 4.75 -3.55
C LEU A 92 1.14 4.93 -3.91
N ASN A 93 0.78 6.18 -4.13
CA ASN A 93 -0.59 6.63 -4.27
C ASN A 93 -1.06 6.55 -5.72
N MET A 94 -1.65 5.42 -6.08
CA MET A 94 -2.20 5.20 -7.42
C MET A 94 -3.40 6.09 -7.75
N ARG A 95 -3.96 6.87 -6.81
CA ARG A 95 -5.04 7.83 -7.10
C ARG A 95 -4.55 9.07 -7.84
N VAL A 96 -3.27 9.43 -7.67
CA VAL A 96 -2.72 10.70 -8.18
C VAL A 96 -1.42 10.52 -8.94
N GLN A 97 -0.68 9.44 -8.68
CA GLN A 97 0.54 9.11 -9.41
C GLN A 97 0.21 8.27 -10.64
N THR A 98 1.00 8.48 -11.70
CA THR A 98 0.97 7.66 -12.91
C THR A 98 1.54 6.27 -12.65
N ALA A 99 1.23 5.31 -13.53
CA ALA A 99 1.78 3.96 -13.44
C ALA A 99 3.32 3.95 -13.57
N GLU A 100 3.89 4.86 -14.37
CA GLU A 100 5.33 5.05 -14.52
C GLU A 100 5.99 5.46 -13.20
N GLU A 101 5.45 6.48 -12.53
CA GLU A 101 5.97 6.97 -11.24
C GLU A 101 5.87 5.90 -10.17
N VAL A 102 4.72 5.20 -10.10
CA VAL A 102 4.51 4.11 -9.14
C VAL A 102 5.52 2.99 -9.38
N CYS A 103 5.66 2.49 -10.61
CA CYS A 103 6.60 1.41 -10.89
C CYS A 103 8.07 1.81 -10.70
N ALA A 104 8.45 3.04 -11.06
CA ALA A 104 9.81 3.54 -10.81
C ALA A 104 10.15 3.53 -9.31
N ALA A 105 9.19 3.92 -8.47
CA ALA A 105 9.36 3.86 -7.02
C ALA A 105 9.29 2.41 -6.48
N LEU A 106 8.42 1.54 -6.99
CA LEU A 106 8.35 0.12 -6.58
C LEU A 106 9.66 -0.62 -6.81
N PHE A 107 10.29 -0.41 -7.97
CA PHE A 107 11.52 -1.10 -8.36
C PHE A 107 12.79 -0.46 -7.81
N ASN A 108 12.69 0.68 -7.12
CA ASN A 108 13.80 1.24 -6.38
C ASN A 108 14.06 0.40 -5.11
N GLY A 109 15.31 0.01 -4.87
CA GLY A 109 15.67 -0.78 -3.67
C GLY A 109 15.58 0.00 -2.35
N ALA A 110 15.50 1.32 -2.38
CA ALA A 110 15.38 2.17 -1.18
C ALA A 110 13.93 2.56 -0.88
N VAL A 111 13.48 2.36 0.35
CA VAL A 111 12.17 2.84 0.84
C VAL A 111 12.25 4.32 1.18
N GLN A 112 11.26 5.09 0.74
CA GLN A 112 11.06 6.49 1.13
C GLN A 112 9.84 6.60 2.05
N PRO A 113 10.03 6.63 3.38
CA PRO A 113 8.91 6.60 4.30
C PRO A 113 8.04 7.85 4.16
N ASN A 114 6.76 7.65 3.87
CA ASN A 114 5.83 8.74 3.58
C ASN A 114 4.51 8.66 4.39
N LEU A 115 4.47 7.78 5.39
CA LEU A 115 3.35 7.71 6.31
C LEU A 115 3.35 8.91 7.27
N PRO A 116 2.18 9.51 7.57
CA PRO A 116 2.12 10.64 8.50
C PRO A 116 2.60 10.22 9.89
N LYS A 117 3.52 10.98 10.47
CA LYS A 117 4.09 10.74 11.80
C LYS A 117 3.07 11.08 12.90
N GLY A 118 3.03 10.28 13.97
CA GLY A 118 2.13 10.45 15.12
C GLY A 118 1.04 9.37 15.24
N LYS A 119 0.30 9.40 16.35
CA LYS A 119 -0.83 8.47 16.60
C LYS A 119 -1.84 8.57 15.46
N VAL A 120 -2.38 7.42 15.04
CA VAL A 120 -3.53 7.41 14.12
C VAL A 120 -4.70 8.07 14.84
N THR A 121 -5.12 9.23 14.36
CA THR A 121 -6.28 9.96 14.88
C THR A 121 -7.45 9.86 13.92
N GLY A 122 -8.65 10.28 14.32
CA GLY A 122 -9.79 10.40 13.40
C GLY A 122 -9.50 11.28 12.18
N THR A 123 -8.49 12.16 12.24
CA THR A 123 -8.03 13.00 11.13
C THR A 123 -7.26 12.23 10.05
N ASP A 124 -6.71 11.06 10.38
CA ASP A 124 -6.04 10.17 9.42
C ASP A 124 -7.04 9.30 8.63
N ALA A 125 -8.29 9.21 9.10
CA ALA A 125 -9.34 8.53 8.35
C ALA A 125 -9.53 9.22 6.99
N PRO A 126 -9.74 8.45 5.89
CA PRO A 126 -10.11 9.04 4.62
C PRO A 126 -11.34 9.93 4.84
N LYS A 127 -11.28 11.19 4.40
CA LYS A 127 -12.48 12.01 4.34
C LYS A 127 -13.43 11.34 3.35
N ALA A 128 -14.70 11.21 3.74
CA ALA A 128 -15.77 10.87 2.82
C ALA A 128 -15.95 12.07 1.90
N ASP A 129 -15.15 12.15 0.84
CA ASP A 129 -15.40 13.08 -0.26
C ASP A 129 -16.62 12.51 -0.98
N ALA A 130 -17.77 13.17 -0.75
CA ALA A 130 -19.08 12.90 -1.33
C ALA A 130 -19.16 13.26 -2.81
#